data_AF-V4U0Z2-F1
#
_entry.id   AF-V4U0Z2-F1
#
_cell.length_a   1.000
_cell.length_b   1.000
_cell.length_c   1.000
_cell.angle_alpha   90.00
_cell.angle_beta   90.00
_cell.angle_gamma   90.00
#
_symmetry.space_group_name_H-M   'P 1'
#
loop_
_entity.id
_entity.type
_entity.pdbx_description
1 polymer ?
#
loop_
_entity_poly.entity_id
_entity_poly.type
_entity_poly.pdbx_seq_one_letter_code
_entity_poly.pdbx_strand_id
1 'polypeptide(L)'
;PLVFNAALTSSRDKTCLTLVQGKKATAFPAMCNKLSDQSEIENRVVVDGNLVTSRGPGTSVEFALAIVEKFFGRNKALELAKILLFTRT
;
A
#
# COMPACT_ATOMS: atom_id res chain seq x y z
N PRO A 1 14.27 -11.85 10.28
CA PRO A 1 12.95 -11.27 10.64
C PRO A 1 12.30 -10.61 9.41
N LEU A 2 11.22 -11.20 8.89
CA LEU A 2 10.45 -10.67 7.75
C LEU A 2 9.72 -9.40 8.23
N VAL A 3 10.35 -8.24 8.07
CA VAL A 3 9.73 -6.95 8.42
C VAL A 3 8.68 -6.65 7.36
N PHE A 4 7.41 -6.80 7.72
CA PHE A 4 6.29 -6.35 6.91
C PHE A 4 6.22 -4.82 7.03
N ASN A 5 6.53 -4.11 5.94
CA ASN A 5 6.51 -2.66 5.92
C ASN A 5 5.22 -2.22 5.23
N ALA A 6 4.35 -1.55 5.99
CA ALA A 6 3.07 -1.04 5.53
C ALA A 6 3.05 0.47 5.76
N ALA A 7 2.96 1.27 4.70
CA ALA A 7 3.02 2.72 4.81
C ALA A 7 1.86 3.41 4.09
N LEU A 8 1.12 4.23 4.84
CA LEU A 8 0.26 5.30 4.32
C LEU A 8 1.12 6.56 4.29
N THR A 9 1.72 6.87 3.13
CA THR A 9 2.79 7.87 3.04
C THR A 9 2.24 9.31 3.00
N SER A 10 1.55 9.76 4.06
CA SER A 10 1.31 11.20 4.26
C SER A 10 2.36 11.85 5.17
N SER A 11 3.13 11.03 5.90
CA SER A 11 4.08 11.51 6.89
C SER A 11 5.32 12.11 6.23
N ARG A 12 5.72 13.30 6.71
CA ARG A 12 6.98 13.98 6.34
C ARG A 12 8.23 13.27 6.90
N ASP A 13 8.03 12.15 7.57
CA ASP A 13 9.07 11.41 8.26
C ASP A 13 10.04 10.75 7.27
N LYS A 14 11.32 11.16 7.34
CA LYS A 14 12.39 10.70 6.45
C LYS A 14 12.63 9.19 6.57
N THR A 15 12.28 8.61 7.71
CA THR A 15 12.42 7.18 8.01
C THR A 15 11.55 6.30 7.12
N CYS A 16 10.39 6.80 6.65
CA CYS A 16 9.52 6.04 5.76
C CYS A 16 10.07 5.98 4.32
N LEU A 17 10.78 7.02 3.87
CA LEU A 17 11.36 7.08 2.53
C LEU A 17 12.53 6.10 2.37
N THR A 18 13.32 5.90 3.42
CA THR A 18 14.43 4.91 3.39
C THR A 18 13.95 3.47 3.29
N LEU A 19 12.73 3.15 3.75
CA LEU A 19 12.14 1.81 3.62
C LEU A 19 11.71 1.46 2.19
N VAL A 20 11.49 2.49 1.37
CA VAL A 20 10.94 2.40 0.02
C VAL A 20 12.03 2.51 -1.05
N GLN A 21 13.25 2.85 -0.64
CA GLN A 21 14.36 3.10 -1.55
C GLN A 21 14.72 1.84 -2.36
N GLY A 22 14.68 1.95 -3.69
CA GLY A 22 14.96 0.83 -4.61
C GLY A 22 13.83 -0.19 -4.75
N LYS A 23 12.62 0.11 -4.25
CA LYS A 23 11.42 -0.72 -4.38
C LYS A 23 10.30 0.00 -5.12
N LYS A 24 9.40 -0.79 -5.69
CA LYS A 24 8.17 -0.27 -6.28
C LYS A 24 7.19 0.14 -5.20
N ALA A 25 6.73 1.37 -5.24
CA ALA A 25 5.79 1.90 -4.27
C ALA A 25 4.95 3.04 -4.83
N THR A 26 3.83 3.26 -4.17
CA THR A 26 2.97 4.42 -4.38
C THR A 26 2.97 5.31 -3.13
N ALA A 27 2.60 6.57 -3.31
CA ALA A 27 2.54 7.53 -2.22
C ALA A 27 1.37 8.52 -2.36
N PHE A 28 1.18 9.32 -1.32
CA PHE A 28 0.28 10.46 -1.38
C PHE A 28 0.73 11.42 -2.48
N PRO A 29 -0.18 11.98 -3.32
CA PRO A 29 0.20 12.76 -4.50
C PRO A 29 1.24 13.85 -4.24
N ALA A 30 1.15 14.57 -3.11
CA ALA A 30 2.10 15.62 -2.73
C ALA A 30 3.50 15.09 -2.33
N MET A 31 3.67 13.78 -2.19
CA MET A 31 4.90 13.09 -1.80
C MET A 31 5.47 12.21 -2.91
N CYS A 32 4.76 12.01 -4.03
CA CYS A 32 5.22 11.18 -5.15
C CYS A 32 6.59 11.63 -5.70
N ASN A 33 6.85 12.94 -5.74
CA ASN A 33 8.13 13.51 -6.21
C ASN A 33 9.33 13.12 -5.33
N LYS A 34 9.12 12.57 -4.14
CA LYS A 34 10.18 12.11 -3.22
C LYS A 34 10.48 10.62 -3.36
N LEU A 35 9.69 9.89 -4.15
CA LEU A 35 9.97 8.49 -4.44
C LEU A 35 11.11 8.38 -5.46
N SER A 36 12.01 7.44 -5.23
CA SER A 36 13.11 7.15 -6.16
C SER A 36 12.62 6.55 -7.47
N ASP A 37 11.54 5.77 -7.40
CA ASP A 37 10.86 5.19 -8.56
C ASP A 37 9.43 5.74 -8.61
N GLN A 38 9.10 6.41 -9.72
CA GLN A 38 7.80 7.03 -9.94
C GLN A 38 6.89 6.19 -10.85
N SER A 39 7.29 4.98 -11.23
CA SER A 39 6.55 4.14 -12.18
C SER A 39 5.16 3.70 -11.67
N GLU A 40 4.98 3.61 -10.37
CA GLU A 40 3.76 3.07 -9.74
C GLU A 40 2.97 4.12 -8.93
N ILE A 41 3.28 5.42 -9.08
CA ILE A 41 2.68 6.49 -8.26
C ILE A 41 1.19 6.68 -8.48
N GLU A 42 0.67 6.25 -9.64
CA GLU A 42 -0.75 6.35 -9.95
C GLU A 42 -1.56 5.19 -9.36
N ASN A 43 -0.91 4.07 -9.02
CA ASN A 43 -1.58 2.90 -8.48
C ASN A 43 -2.08 3.15 -7.06
N ARG A 44 -3.33 2.72 -6.79
CA ARG A 44 -4.00 2.92 -5.49
C ARG A 44 -3.27 2.20 -4.35
N VAL A 45 -2.83 0.97 -4.62
CA VAL A 45 -2.07 0.11 -3.71
C VAL A 45 -1.00 -0.62 -4.51
N VAL A 46 0.22 -0.68 -4.00
CA VAL A 46 1.35 -1.39 -4.61
C VAL A 46 1.89 -2.40 -3.61
N VAL A 47 2.08 -3.64 -4.07
CA VAL A 47 2.66 -4.74 -3.30
C VAL A 47 3.96 -5.15 -3.96
N ASP A 48 5.08 -4.89 -3.29
CA ASP A 48 6.42 -5.28 -3.74
C ASP A 48 7.11 -6.15 -2.68
N GLY A 49 7.05 -7.47 -2.89
CA GLY A 49 7.51 -8.45 -1.89
C GLY A 49 6.80 -8.26 -0.56
N ASN A 50 7.53 -7.82 0.47
CA ASN A 50 7.00 -7.58 1.83
C ASN A 50 6.65 -6.10 2.10
N LEU A 51 6.77 -5.24 1.09
CA LEU A 51 6.38 -3.84 1.16
C LEU A 51 4.98 -3.68 0.57
N VAL A 52 4.06 -3.12 1.34
CA VAL A 52 2.74 -2.71 0.85
C VAL A 52 2.60 -1.21 1.06
N THR A 53 2.29 -0.48 0.00
CA THR A 53 2.11 0.98 0.04
C THR A 53 0.77 1.38 -0.56
N SER A 54 0.24 2.51 -0.10
CA SER A 54 -1.06 3.03 -0.52
C SER A 54 -1.05 4.56 -0.59
N ARG A 55 -1.86 5.12 -1.48
CA ARG A 55 -1.86 6.56 -1.78
C ARG A 55 -2.39 7.42 -0.64
N GLY A 56 -3.35 6.95 0.15
CA GLY A 56 -3.87 7.74 1.26
C GLY A 56 -5.20 7.24 1.82
N PRO A 57 -5.96 8.10 2.50
CA PRO A 57 -7.16 7.68 3.24
C PRO A 57 -8.25 7.11 2.33
N GLY A 58 -8.38 7.61 1.10
CA GLY A 58 -9.34 7.11 0.12
C GLY A 58 -9.01 5.72 -0.45
N THR A 59 -7.82 5.18 -0.15
CA THR A 59 -7.35 3.86 -0.58
C THR A 59 -7.01 2.95 0.61
N SER A 60 -7.46 3.31 1.82
CA SER A 60 -7.17 2.57 3.05
C SER A 60 -7.83 1.20 3.10
N VAL A 61 -9.03 1.07 2.52
CA VAL A 61 -9.77 -0.21 2.51
C VAL A 61 -9.09 -1.19 1.57
N GLU A 62 -8.73 -0.74 0.36
CA GLU A 62 -7.95 -1.51 -0.60
C GLU A 62 -6.61 -1.95 -0.01
N PHE A 63 -5.96 -1.03 0.72
CA PHE A 63 -4.71 -1.31 1.42
C PHE A 63 -4.88 -2.43 2.44
N ALA A 64 -5.83 -2.30 3.37
CA ALA A 64 -6.10 -3.32 4.38
C ALA A 64 -6.45 -4.68 3.74
N LEU A 65 -7.26 -4.69 2.68
CA LEU A 65 -7.59 -5.91 1.95
C LEU A 65 -6.37 -6.54 1.25
N ALA A 66 -5.43 -5.74 0.76
CA ALA A 66 -4.17 -6.25 0.20
C ALA A 66 -3.29 -6.90 1.27
N ILE A 67 -3.27 -6.37 2.50
CA ILE A 67 -2.59 -7.00 3.64
C ILE A 67 -3.26 -8.34 3.96
N VAL A 68 -4.59 -8.38 4.05
CA VAL A 68 -5.31 -9.62 4.32
C VAL A 68 -5.06 -10.65 3.22
N GLU A 69 -5.10 -10.24 1.95
CA GLU A 69 -4.82 -11.11 0.81
C GLU A 69 -3.40 -11.68 0.87
N LYS A 70 -2.42 -10.89 1.31
CA LYS A 70 -1.02 -11.31 1.49
C LYS A 70 -0.85 -12.41 2.56
N PHE A 71 -1.52 -12.28 3.70
CA PHE A 71 -1.30 -13.17 4.86
C PHE A 71 -2.31 -14.31 4.98
N PHE A 72 -3.57 -14.07 4.64
CA PHE A 72 -4.68 -15.01 4.81
C PHE A 72 -5.25 -15.51 3.49
N GLY A 73 -4.69 -15.04 2.37
CA GLY A 73 -5.10 -15.43 1.03
C GLY A 73 -6.33 -14.68 0.51
N ARG A 74 -6.56 -14.82 -0.80
CA ARG A 74 -7.57 -14.07 -1.54
C ARG A 74 -9.00 -14.31 -1.07
N ASN A 75 -9.33 -15.55 -0.69
CA ASN A 75 -10.69 -15.89 -0.26
C ASN A 75 -11.11 -15.10 0.99
N LYS A 76 -10.21 -14.95 1.97
CA LYS A 76 -10.48 -14.19 3.18
C LYS A 76 -10.62 -12.70 2.89
N ALA A 77 -9.78 -12.16 2.00
CA ALA A 77 -9.90 -10.78 1.57
C ALA A 77 -11.24 -10.50 0.86
N LEU A 78 -11.70 -11.40 0.00
CA LEU A 78 -12.99 -11.28 -0.69
C LEU A 78 -14.18 -11.38 0.27
N GLU A 79 -14.11 -12.26 1.27
CA GLU A 79 -15.12 -12.35 2.33
C GLU A 79 -15.23 -11.02 3.10
N LEU A 80 -14.11 -10.47 3.56
CA LEU A 80 -14.08 -9.19 4.27
C LEU A 80 -14.54 -8.03 3.39
N ALA A 81 -14.16 -8.01 2.11
CA ALA A 81 -14.62 -6.98 1.18
C ALA A 81 -16.15 -6.96 1.06
N LYS A 82 -16.79 -8.15 1.00
CA LYS A 82 -18.26 -8.26 0.97
C LYS A 82 -18.90 -7.73 2.26
N ILE A 83 -18.33 -8.06 3.42
CA ILE A 83 -18.82 -7.57 4.73
C ILE A 83 -18.73 -6.05 4.82
N LEU A 84 -17.65 -5.48 4.29
CA LEU A 84 -17.42 -4.03 4.25
C LEU A 84 -18.25 -3.32 3.15
N LEU A 85 -19.09 -4.06 2.40
CA LEU A 85 -19.79 -3.56 1.21
C LEU A 85 -18.85 -2.85 0.22
N PHE A 86 -17.62 -3.34 0.15
CA PHE A 86 -16.56 -2.77 -0.66
C PHE A 86 -16.44 -3.53 -1.97
N THR A 87 -16.88 -2.91 -3.06
CA THR A 87 -16.70 -3.42 -4.41
C THR A 87 -15.41 -2.87 -5.00
N ARG A 88 -14.44 -3.74 -5.31
CA ARG A 88 -13.28 -3.35 -6.13
C ARG A 88 -13.79 -3.05 -7.54
N THR A 89 -13.99 -1.76 -7.86
CA THR A 89 -14.22 -1.26 -9.23
C THR A 89 -12.94 -1.21 -10.03
#